data_AF-A0A0Q7DQA2-F1
#
_entry.id   AF-A0A0Q7DQA2-F1
#
_cell.length_a   1.000
_cell.length_b   1.000
_cell.length_c   1.000
_cell.angle_alpha   90.00
_cell.angle_beta   90.00
_cell.angle_gamma   90.00
#
_symmetry.space_group_name_H-M   'P 1'
#
loop_
_entity.id
_entity.type
_entity.pdbx_description
1 polymer ?
#
loop_
_entity_poly.entity_id
_entity_poly.type
_entity_poly.pdbx_seq_one_letter_code
_entity_poly.pdbx_strand_id
1 'polypeptide(L)'
;MTSFPVRSTALAAVALLGLSAAACTQQTEAPAADEAAAPTSTTTVIEREVPVPTPPVVVEREVPAPPVVIEKDKGDTTTVRAGQNGVEVETTNR
;
A
#
# COMPACT_ATOMS: atom_id res chain seq x y z
N MET A 1 34.68 -68.76 31.83
CA MET A 1 34.21 -67.37 31.99
C MET A 1 33.78 -66.88 30.61
N THR A 2 32.49 -67.04 30.29
CA THR A 2 31.43 -66.00 30.29
C THR A 2 31.29 -65.31 28.93
N SER A 3 30.31 -65.79 28.16
CA SER A 3 29.29 -65.07 27.35
C SER A 3 29.58 -63.62 26.94
N PHE A 4 29.35 -63.29 25.66
CA PHE A 4 28.22 -62.41 25.25
C PHE A 4 28.06 -62.37 23.70
N PRO A 5 26.93 -62.86 23.16
CA PRO A 5 26.53 -62.60 21.77
C PRO A 5 25.86 -61.20 21.69
N VAL A 6 25.21 -60.91 20.56
CA VAL A 6 24.40 -59.71 20.23
C VAL A 6 25.16 -58.79 19.26
N ARG A 7 25.28 -59.18 17.97
CA ARG A 7 24.23 -58.87 16.96
C ARG A 7 23.53 -57.53 17.24
N SER A 8 24.33 -56.47 17.34
CA SER A 8 23.88 -55.07 17.35
C SER A 8 23.58 -54.61 15.92
N THR A 9 22.81 -55.42 15.18
CA THR A 9 22.30 -55.10 13.86
C THR A 9 21.06 -54.25 14.03
N ALA A 10 21.22 -52.96 13.74
CA ALA A 10 20.31 -52.18 12.90
C ALA A 10 18.81 -52.45 13.14
N LEU A 11 18.26 -51.91 14.23
CA LEU A 11 16.82 -51.88 14.46
C LEU A 11 16.38 -50.57 15.13
N ALA A 12 17.04 -49.45 14.79
CA ALA A 12 16.67 -48.12 15.28
C ALA A 12 15.83 -47.30 14.29
N ALA A 13 15.52 -47.82 13.09
CA ALA A 13 14.98 -46.99 12.00
C ALA A 13 13.49 -47.21 11.65
N VAL A 14 12.77 -48.13 12.30
CA VAL A 14 11.39 -48.48 11.88
C VAL A 14 10.31 -47.99 12.86
N ALA A 15 10.67 -47.40 14.00
CA ALA A 15 9.69 -46.94 15.00
C ALA A 15 8.96 -45.62 14.64
N LEU A 16 9.32 -44.96 13.52
CA LEU A 16 8.81 -43.63 13.15
C LEU A 16 7.66 -43.63 12.13
N LEU A 17 7.14 -44.80 11.73
CA LEU A 17 6.11 -44.91 10.67
C LEU A 17 4.75 -45.46 11.15
N GLY A 18 4.52 -45.56 12.47
CA GLY A 18 3.32 -46.23 13.02
C GLY A 18 2.29 -45.33 13.72
N LEU A 19 2.48 -44.01 13.79
CA LEU A 19 1.64 -43.10 14.60
C LEU A 19 0.64 -42.31 13.76
N SER A 20 -0.13 -42.97 12.89
CA SER A 20 -1.16 -42.28 12.08
C SER A 20 -2.46 -43.06 11.87
N ALA A 21 -2.72 -44.13 12.65
CA ALA A 21 -3.88 -44.99 12.36
C ALA A 21 -4.64 -45.56 13.57
N ALA A 22 -4.34 -45.20 14.81
CA ALA A 22 -5.10 -45.70 15.96
C ALA A 22 -5.40 -44.62 17.00
N ALA A 23 -6.66 -44.60 17.44
CA ALA A 23 -7.15 -44.03 18.69
C ALA A 23 -7.43 -42.51 18.70
N CYS A 24 -8.38 -42.01 17.91
CA CYS A 24 -9.80 -41.90 18.31
C CYS A 24 -10.31 -42.87 19.41
N THR A 25 -9.62 -42.98 20.55
CA THR A 25 -10.22 -43.56 21.76
C THR A 25 -10.63 -42.42 22.66
N GLN A 26 -11.94 -42.31 22.90
CA GLN A 26 -12.54 -41.35 23.81
C GLN A 26 -11.79 -41.38 25.14
N GLN A 27 -11.23 -40.24 25.53
CA GLN A 27 -10.73 -40.04 26.86
C GLN A 27 -11.95 -40.12 27.79
N THR A 28 -12.12 -41.23 28.51
CA THR A 28 -13.05 -41.28 29.65
C THR A 28 -12.55 -40.24 30.64
N GLU A 29 -13.19 -39.07 30.62
CA GLU A 29 -13.02 -38.06 31.64
C GLU A 29 -13.55 -38.65 32.95
N ALA A 30 -12.66 -38.84 33.92
CA ALA A 30 -13.07 -38.77 35.32
C ALA A 30 -13.77 -37.41 35.49
N PRO A 31 -14.86 -37.29 36.28
CA PRO A 31 -15.59 -36.03 36.37
C PRO A 31 -14.66 -34.99 36.98
N ALA A 32 -14.03 -34.19 36.11
CA ALA A 32 -13.36 -32.98 36.52
C ALA A 32 -14.46 -32.07 37.04
N ALA A 33 -14.27 -31.60 38.27
CA ALA A 33 -15.15 -30.62 38.88
C ALA A 33 -15.39 -29.46 37.89
N ASP A 34 -16.65 -29.04 37.81
CA ASP A 34 -17.18 -27.95 36.99
C ASP A 34 -16.24 -26.72 37.02
N GLU A 35 -15.29 -26.66 36.10
CA GLU A 35 -14.53 -25.44 35.83
C GLU A 35 -15.51 -24.51 35.11
N ALA A 36 -16.06 -23.58 35.87
CA ALA A 36 -16.90 -22.50 35.37
C ALA A 36 -16.28 -21.92 34.09
N ALA A 37 -16.97 -22.15 32.97
CA ALA A 37 -16.52 -21.72 31.65
C ALA A 37 -16.11 -20.23 31.68
N ALA A 38 -14.86 -19.94 31.30
CA ALA A 38 -14.37 -18.57 31.22
C ALA A 38 -15.30 -17.74 30.31
N PRO A 39 -15.65 -16.49 30.70
CA PRO A 39 -16.61 -15.70 29.93
C PRO A 39 -16.07 -15.40 28.54
N THR A 40 -16.82 -15.80 27.51
CA THR A 40 -16.49 -15.50 26.12
C THR A 40 -16.70 -14.01 25.87
N SER A 41 -15.64 -13.30 25.49
CA SER A 41 -15.72 -11.87 25.17
C SER A 41 -15.95 -11.67 23.67
N THR A 42 -17.10 -11.08 23.31
CA THR A 42 -17.40 -10.68 21.94
C THR A 42 -16.98 -9.24 21.72
N THR A 43 -16.11 -9.01 20.72
CA THR A 43 -15.72 -7.66 20.29
C THR A 43 -16.43 -7.32 18.98
N THR A 44 -17.21 -6.24 18.97
CA THR A 44 -17.84 -5.73 17.74
C THR A 44 -16.88 -4.74 17.07
N VAL A 45 -16.45 -5.05 15.86
CA VAL A 45 -15.64 -4.14 15.02
C VAL A 45 -16.60 -3.33 14.15
N ILE A 46 -16.53 -2.00 14.26
CA ILE A 46 -17.27 -1.08 13.39
C ILE A 46 -16.30 -0.64 12.29
N GLU A 47 -16.60 -1.02 11.05
CA GLU A 47 -15.85 -0.52 9.89
C GLU A 47 -16.25 0.93 9.61
N ARG A 48 -15.25 1.81 9.53
CA ARG A 48 -15.43 3.20 9.16
C ARG A 48 -14.77 3.43 7.80
N GLU A 49 -15.56 3.85 6.82
CA GLU A 49 -15.03 4.30 5.54
C GLU A 49 -14.27 5.61 5.74
N VAL A 50 -12.99 5.62 5.37
CA VAL A 50 -12.14 6.82 5.36
C VAL A 50 -12.17 7.39 3.95
N PRO A 51 -12.65 8.63 3.75
CA PRO A 51 -12.66 9.24 2.44
C PRO A 51 -11.22 9.38 1.93
N VAL A 52 -10.97 8.89 0.71
CA VAL A 52 -9.69 9.05 0.04
C VAL A 52 -9.58 10.50 -0.43
N PRO A 53 -8.50 11.23 -0.08
CA PRO A 53 -8.32 12.60 -0.54
C PRO A 53 -8.15 12.63 -2.06
N THR A 54 -9.02 13.36 -2.76
CA THR A 54 -8.88 13.59 -4.19
C THR A 54 -7.77 14.62 -4.43
N PRO A 55 -6.82 14.38 -5.35
CA PRO A 55 -5.81 15.37 -5.68
C PRO A 55 -6.44 16.63 -6.29
N PRO A 56 -5.85 17.81 -6.07
CA PRO A 56 -6.34 19.05 -6.66
C PRO A 56 -6.24 19.00 -8.19
N VAL A 57 -7.27 19.51 -8.86
CA VAL A 57 -7.26 19.68 -10.32
C VAL A 57 -6.49 20.97 -10.63
N VAL A 58 -5.35 20.84 -11.32
CA VAL A 58 -4.60 22.00 -11.84
C VAL A 58 -5.19 22.37 -13.20
N VAL A 59 -5.71 23.59 -13.32
CA VAL A 59 -6.14 24.16 -14.60
C VAL A 59 -5.07 25.14 -15.04
N GLU A 60 -4.37 24.83 -16.12
CA GLU A 60 -3.44 25.77 -16.74
C GLU A 60 -4.24 26.86 -17.46
N ARG A 61 -4.08 28.10 -17.00
CA ARG A 61 -4.65 29.27 -17.65
C ARG A 61 -3.55 29.94 -18.47
N GLU A 62 -3.79 30.09 -19.76
CA GLU A 62 -2.97 30.97 -20.58
C GLU A 62 -3.20 32.43 -20.16
N VAL A 63 -2.10 33.12 -19.83
CA VAL A 63 -2.11 34.55 -19.54
C VAL A 63 -1.49 35.27 -20.73
N PRO A 64 -2.20 36.22 -21.37
CA PRO A 64 -1.63 36.96 -22.47
C PRO A 64 -0.43 37.78 -21.99
N ALA A 65 0.67 37.71 -22.74
CA ALA A 65 1.86 38.48 -22.45
C ALA A 65 1.59 40.00 -22.63
N PRO A 66 2.18 40.86 -21.80
CA PRO A 66 2.08 42.31 -21.98
C PRO A 66 2.78 42.74 -23.28
N PRO A 67 2.34 43.85 -23.91
CA PRO A 67 2.97 44.37 -25.12
C PRO A 67 4.37 44.94 -24.81
N VAL A 68 5.27 44.85 -25.79
CA VAL A 68 6.61 45.44 -25.73
C VAL A 68 6.54 46.83 -26.35
N VAL A 69 6.99 47.85 -25.62
CA VAL A 69 7.06 49.25 -26.10
C VAL A 69 8.52 49.64 -26.29
N ILE A 70 8.83 50.16 -27.47
CA ILE A 70 10.16 50.61 -27.88
C ILE A 70 10.08 52.11 -28.14
N GLU A 71 10.74 52.90 -27.31
CA GLU A 71 10.89 54.34 -27.50
C GLU A 71 12.14 54.62 -28.35
N LYS A 72 12.02 55.52 -29.33
CA LYS A 72 13.14 56.00 -30.15
C LYS A 72 13.52 57.42 -29.77
N ASP A 73 14.76 57.81 -30.06
CA ASP A 73 15.38 59.08 -29.65
C ASP A 73 14.58 60.36 -30.00
N LYS A 74 13.69 60.29 -30.99
CA LYS A 74 12.87 61.43 -31.46
C LYS A 74 11.46 61.47 -30.86
N GLY A 75 11.14 60.58 -29.92
CA GLY A 75 9.80 60.43 -29.36
C GLY A 75 8.86 59.55 -30.19
N ASP A 76 9.36 58.96 -31.27
CA ASP A 76 8.64 57.91 -32.00
C ASP A 76 8.54 56.67 -31.11
N THR A 77 7.38 56.02 -31.12
CA THR A 77 7.12 54.83 -30.30
C THR A 77 6.71 53.66 -31.20
N THR A 78 7.28 52.49 -30.96
CA THR A 78 6.84 51.23 -31.58
C THR A 78 6.29 50.30 -30.51
N THR A 79 5.02 49.89 -30.63
CA THR A 79 4.36 48.94 -29.74
C THR A 79 4.20 47.59 -30.46
N VAL A 80 4.69 46.52 -29.84
CA VAL A 80 4.64 45.14 -30.35
C VAL A 80 3.73 44.32 -29.44
N ARG A 81 2.72 43.65 -30.01
CA ARG A 81 1.70 42.89 -29.28
C ARG A 81 1.58 41.49 -29.88
N ALA A 82 1.32 40.48 -29.04
CA ALA A 82 0.89 39.18 -29.52
C ALA A 82 -0.64 39.20 -29.72
N GLY A 83 -1.09 39.13 -30.97
CA GLY A 83 -2.48 39.05 -31.37
C GLY A 83 -2.90 37.62 -31.74
N GLN A 84 -4.20 37.42 -31.97
CA GLN A 84 -4.75 36.10 -32.34
C GLN A 84 -4.19 35.57 -33.67
N ASN A 85 -3.74 36.47 -34.56
CA ASN A 85 -3.26 36.15 -35.90
C ASN A 85 -1.72 36.25 -36.02
N GLY A 86 -0.99 36.40 -34.90
CA GLY A 86 0.47 36.58 -34.89
C GLY A 86 0.92 37.84 -34.17
N VAL A 87 2.03 38.43 -34.59
CA VAL A 87 2.59 39.64 -33.97
C VAL A 87 2.03 40.90 -34.64
N GLU A 88 1.47 41.79 -33.85
CA GLU A 88 0.97 43.10 -34.28
C GLU A 88 1.98 44.18 -33.91
N VAL A 89 2.31 45.06 -34.86
CA VAL A 89 3.27 46.15 -34.67
C VAL A 89 2.60 47.48 -35.02
N GLU A 90 2.56 48.38 -34.06
CA GLU A 90 2.03 49.74 -34.19
C GLU A 90 3.17 50.74 -34.05
N THR A 91 3.29 51.70 -34.96
CA THR A 91 4.29 52.77 -34.87
C THR A 91 3.60 54.12 -34.81
N THR A 92 3.86 54.87 -33.75
CA THR A 92 3.43 56.25 -33.57
C THR A 92 4.62 57.16 -33.82
N ASN A 93 4.55 57.98 -34.86
CA ASN A 93 5.55 59.03 -35.11
C ASN A 93 5.07 60.34 -34.46
N ARG A 94 5.99 61.09 -33.87
CA ARG A 94 5.68 62.36 -33.20
C ARG A 94 6.02 63.58 -34.06
#